data_AF-A0A7C6BDF6-F1
#
_entry.id   AF-A0A7C6BDF6-F1
#
_cell.length_a   1.000
_cell.length_b   1.000
_cell.length_c   1.000
_cell.angle_alpha   90.00
_cell.angle_beta   90.00
_cell.angle_gamma   90.00
#
_symmetry.space_group_name_H-M   'P 1'
#
loop_
_entity.id
_entity.type
_entity.pdbx_description
1 polymer ?
#
loop_
_entity_poly.entity_id
_entity_poly.type
_entity_poly.pdbx_seq_one_letter_code
_entity_poly.pdbx_strand_id
1 'polypeptide(L)'
;MRRVFFDFGTRLITLLGTGLILGFFSEFYFLNEGPVFDLVAALHDTPVTAAFGFGGLILFYALFAYPFLIAFGMFQVGTWQGLLLAGGLYGLAAEALVVPVVYEAPPFSFVWTSLSWHTLVDVMLGWWLLRLALRGRMLWAIGLPVALGLFWGVWATWFWGETPEMALSLEDFAAMAWVTGAALLLGTFLADRAPPSAFRASWIEIAVVAALSLALFAMTALPYLPLLPLAIVAILALTVLALRTQSGGTVALSLARLDTPPPAYRYLMVLLIPAAAVGSYATVLATGFQLDTELVVLPMTFLGAASFLFVLVAAFVRKAA
;
A
#
# COMPACT_ATOMS: atom_id res chain seq x y z
N MET A 1 17.44 -4.46 30.79
CA MET A 1 16.30 -3.79 30.11
C MET A 1 16.73 -2.41 29.63
N ARG A 2 17.41 -2.29 28.49
CA ARG A 2 17.48 -1.00 27.79
C ARG A 2 16.21 -0.91 26.95
N ARG A 3 15.16 -0.28 27.48
CA ARG A 3 14.08 0.23 26.64
C ARG A 3 14.71 1.35 25.81
N VAL A 4 15.23 1.00 24.64
CA VAL A 4 15.56 1.99 23.62
C VAL A 4 14.20 2.61 23.29
N PHE A 5 13.94 3.78 23.85
CA PHE A 5 12.92 4.64 23.30
C PHE A 5 13.32 4.82 21.84
N PHE A 6 12.50 4.29 20.94
CA PHE A 6 12.57 4.72 19.55
C PHE A 6 12.42 6.24 19.60
N ASP A 7 13.44 6.99 19.18
CA ASP A 7 13.29 8.43 19.12
C ASP A 7 12.21 8.77 18.07
N PHE A 8 11.64 9.96 18.22
CA PHE A 8 10.60 10.44 17.31
C PHE A 8 11.09 10.46 15.85
N GLY A 9 12.35 10.80 15.61
CA GLY A 9 12.96 10.85 14.28
C GLY A 9 12.94 9.50 13.58
N THR A 10 13.28 8.42 14.28
CA THR A 10 13.29 7.06 13.74
C THR A 10 11.86 6.59 13.43
N ARG A 11 10.88 6.92 14.27
CA ARG A 11 9.46 6.65 13.97
C ARG A 11 9.00 7.38 12.72
N LEU A 12 9.35 8.67 12.61
CA LEU A 12 9.00 9.49 11.46
C LEU A 12 9.63 8.95 10.16
N ILE A 13 10.91 8.57 10.18
CA ILE A 13 11.58 7.95 9.03
C ILE A 13 10.87 6.64 8.61
N THR A 14 10.52 5.79 9.57
CA THR A 14 9.82 4.53 9.29
C THR A 14 8.43 4.77 8.71
N LEU A 15 7.73 5.77 9.24
CA LEU A 15 6.41 6.19 8.79
C LEU A 15 6.46 6.74 7.37
N LEU A 16 7.36 7.68 7.09
CA LEU A 16 7.54 8.27 5.76
C LEU A 16 8.00 7.22 4.75
N GLY A 17 8.93 6.36 5.13
CA GLY A 17 9.38 5.27 4.26
C GLY A 17 8.26 4.30 3.90
N THR A 18 7.44 3.94 4.89
CA THR A 18 6.26 3.09 4.68
C THR A 18 5.21 3.81 3.83
N GLY A 19 4.90 5.08 4.11
CA GLY A 19 3.96 5.89 3.34
C GLY A 19 4.38 6.06 1.88
N LEU A 20 5.67 6.24 1.60
CA LEU A 20 6.20 6.30 0.23
C LEU A 20 6.00 4.99 -0.54
N ILE A 21 6.25 3.83 0.10
CA ILE A 21 6.03 2.53 -0.54
C ILE A 21 4.54 2.32 -0.79
N LEU A 22 3.71 2.53 0.23
CA LEU A 22 2.27 2.31 0.12
C LEU A 22 1.65 3.26 -0.90
N GLY A 23 1.99 4.55 -0.87
CA GLY A 23 1.53 5.53 -1.84
C GLY A 23 1.98 5.24 -3.27
N PHE A 24 3.19 4.69 -3.46
CA PHE A 24 3.61 4.24 -4.79
C PHE A 24 2.67 3.16 -5.34
N PHE A 25 2.44 2.09 -4.58
CA PHE A 25 1.62 0.97 -5.04
C PHE A 25 0.13 1.33 -5.13
N SER A 26 -0.32 2.20 -4.25
CA SER A 26 -1.71 2.63 -4.17
C SER A 26 -2.12 3.58 -5.29
N GLU A 27 -1.27 4.56 -5.62
CA GLU A 27 -1.65 5.64 -6.55
C GLU A 27 -1.02 5.44 -7.92
N PHE A 28 0.30 5.28 -7.97
CA PHE A 28 1.04 5.31 -9.22
C PHE A 28 1.08 3.95 -9.90
N TYR A 29 1.27 2.88 -9.12
CA TYR A 29 1.20 1.52 -9.64
C TYR A 29 -0.22 1.15 -10.05
N PHE A 30 -1.23 1.59 -9.29
CA PHE A 30 -2.65 1.45 -9.66
C PHE A 30 -3.00 2.28 -10.89
N LEU A 31 -2.31 3.41 -11.05
CA LEU A 31 -2.67 4.48 -11.97
C LEU A 31 -4.02 5.09 -11.60
N ASN A 32 -4.16 5.54 -10.35
CA ASN A 32 -5.34 6.25 -9.88
C ASN A 32 -5.52 7.53 -10.69
N GLU A 33 -6.50 7.50 -11.60
CA GLU A 33 -6.64 8.46 -12.69
C GLU A 33 -6.54 9.90 -12.17
N GLY A 34 -7.35 10.31 -11.20
CA GLY A 34 -7.37 11.68 -10.69
C GLY A 34 -6.01 12.20 -10.22
N PRO A 35 -5.45 11.66 -9.12
CA PRO A 35 -4.17 12.12 -8.57
C PRO A 35 -2.99 12.00 -9.55
N VAL A 36 -3.00 10.99 -10.42
CA VAL A 36 -1.93 10.78 -11.41
C VAL A 36 -2.01 11.82 -12.52
N PHE A 37 -3.18 12.05 -13.12
CA PHE A 37 -3.33 13.05 -14.18
C PHE A 37 -3.05 14.46 -13.66
N ASP A 38 -3.54 14.79 -12.47
CA ASP A 38 -3.27 16.09 -11.84
C ASP A 38 -1.76 16.29 -11.65
N LEU A 39 -1.03 15.24 -11.23
CA LEU A 39 0.41 15.32 -11.07
C LEU A 39 1.12 15.47 -12.42
N VAL A 40 0.76 14.66 -13.43
CA VAL A 40 1.38 14.71 -14.77
C VAL A 40 1.14 16.08 -15.43
N ALA A 41 -0.10 16.60 -15.38
CA ALA A 41 -0.43 17.92 -15.89
C ALA A 41 0.37 19.02 -15.16
N ALA A 42 0.41 18.96 -13.83
CA ALA A 42 1.18 19.92 -13.04
C ALA A 42 2.69 19.85 -13.29
N LEU A 43 3.25 18.68 -13.64
CA LEU A 43 4.68 18.54 -13.94
C LEU A 43 5.08 19.35 -15.18
N HIS A 44 4.20 19.46 -16.18
CA HIS A 44 4.42 20.28 -17.37
C HIS A 44 4.21 21.76 -17.12
N ASP A 45 3.10 22.10 -16.47
CA ASP A 45 2.66 23.50 -16.36
C ASP A 45 3.33 24.23 -15.19
N THR A 46 3.36 23.60 -14.02
CA THR A 46 3.79 24.23 -12.75
C THR A 46 4.53 23.23 -11.84
N PRO A 47 5.83 22.96 -12.08
CA PRO A 47 6.61 21.96 -11.34
C PRO A 47 6.58 22.12 -9.80
N VAL A 48 6.44 23.36 -9.33
CA VAL A 48 6.31 23.66 -7.89
C VAL A 48 4.98 23.12 -7.34
N THR A 49 3.88 23.31 -8.05
CA THR A 49 2.56 22.76 -7.69
C THR A 49 2.60 21.24 -7.69
N ALA A 50 3.23 20.63 -8.71
CA ALA A 50 3.43 19.18 -8.77
C ALA A 50 4.19 18.67 -7.54
N ALA A 51 5.26 19.36 -7.13
CA ALA A 51 6.02 18.99 -5.94
C ALA A 51 5.19 19.08 -4.65
N PHE A 52 4.35 20.12 -4.50
CA PHE A 52 3.44 20.24 -3.36
C PHE A 52 2.34 19.18 -3.36
N GLY A 53 1.73 18.91 -4.52
CA GLY A 53 0.73 17.85 -4.67
C GLY A 53 1.31 16.48 -4.34
N PHE A 54 2.49 16.17 -4.88
CA PHE A 54 3.21 14.94 -4.60
C PHE A 54 3.58 14.80 -3.11
N GLY A 55 4.08 15.89 -2.51
CA GLY A 55 4.38 15.92 -1.07
C GLY A 55 3.12 15.74 -0.21
N GLY A 56 2.01 16.37 -0.58
CA GLY A 56 0.71 16.20 0.06
C GLY A 56 0.23 14.75 0.01
N LEU A 57 0.34 14.11 -1.14
CA LEU A 57 0.01 12.69 -1.33
C LEU A 57 0.89 11.77 -0.47
N ILE A 58 2.19 12.06 -0.37
CA ILE A 58 3.08 11.30 0.53
C ILE A 58 2.65 11.43 1.99
N LEU A 59 2.31 12.65 2.44
CA LEU A 59 1.84 12.87 3.81
C LEU A 59 0.49 12.18 4.06
N PHE A 60 -0.38 12.15 3.05
CA PHE A 60 -1.64 11.41 3.09
C PHE A 60 -1.39 9.92 3.31
N TYR A 61 -0.54 9.27 2.52
CA TYR A 61 -0.21 7.86 2.72
C TYR A 61 0.58 7.59 4.00
N ALA A 62 1.39 8.54 4.47
CA ALA A 62 2.04 8.45 5.77
C ALA A 62 1.01 8.45 6.92
N LEU A 63 -0.09 9.19 6.81
CA LEU A 63 -1.18 9.15 7.80
C LEU A 63 -1.80 7.75 7.91
N PHE A 64 -2.07 7.07 6.78
CA PHE A 64 -2.68 5.73 6.77
C PHE A 64 -1.67 4.59 6.99
N ALA A 65 -0.39 4.81 6.72
CA ALA A 65 0.67 3.92 7.17
C ALA A 65 0.69 3.78 8.71
N TYR A 66 0.19 4.79 9.44
CA TYR A 66 0.19 4.83 10.90
C TYR A 66 -0.63 3.69 11.55
N PRO A 67 -1.94 3.49 11.26
CA PRO A 67 -2.70 2.37 11.81
C PRO A 67 -2.09 1.00 11.47
N PHE A 68 -1.50 0.83 10.28
CA PHE A 68 -0.77 -0.38 9.92
C PHE A 68 0.46 -0.60 10.80
N LEU A 69 1.33 0.41 10.96
CA LEU A 69 2.54 0.30 11.79
C LEU A 69 2.20 0.15 13.28
N ILE A 70 1.13 0.79 13.78
CA ILE A 70 0.59 0.53 15.12
C ILE A 70 0.21 -0.94 15.23
N ALA A 71 -0.62 -1.45 14.33
CA ALA A 71 -1.10 -2.84 14.39
C ALA A 71 0.07 -3.81 14.33
N PHE A 72 1.01 -3.58 13.41
CA PHE A 72 2.22 -4.37 13.24
C PHE A 72 3.04 -4.43 14.54
N GLY A 73 3.33 -3.28 15.14
CA GLY A 73 4.12 -3.16 16.37
C GLY A 73 3.38 -3.61 17.62
N MET A 74 2.10 -3.25 17.79
CA MET A 74 1.30 -3.54 18.98
C MET A 74 0.96 -5.02 19.09
N PHE A 75 0.59 -5.66 17.97
CA PHE A 75 0.25 -7.09 17.94
C PHE A 75 1.44 -7.98 17.60
N GLN A 76 2.66 -7.43 17.51
CA GLN A 76 3.89 -8.18 17.21
C GLN A 76 3.69 -9.07 15.97
N VAL A 77 3.21 -8.47 14.87
CA VAL A 77 2.85 -9.20 13.66
C VAL A 77 4.06 -9.95 13.12
N GLY A 78 4.03 -11.28 13.30
CA GLY A 78 5.13 -12.17 12.97
C GLY A 78 4.84 -13.13 11.82
N THR A 79 3.60 -13.20 11.33
CA THR A 79 3.18 -14.14 10.27
C THR A 79 2.57 -13.41 9.08
N TRP A 80 2.48 -14.08 7.92
CA TRP A 80 1.80 -13.52 6.76
C TRP A 80 0.30 -13.31 7.00
N GLN A 81 -0.33 -14.13 7.86
CA GLN A 81 -1.73 -13.94 8.24
C GLN A 81 -1.93 -12.67 9.06
N GLY A 82 -1.05 -12.42 10.03
CA GLY A 82 -1.07 -11.18 10.81
C GLY A 82 -0.79 -9.97 9.93
N LEU A 83 0.07 -10.13 8.93
CA LEU A 83 0.38 -9.07 7.96
C LEU A 83 -0.84 -8.75 7.08
N LEU A 84 -1.58 -9.75 6.60
CA LEU A 84 -2.85 -9.54 5.87
C LEU A 84 -3.88 -8.83 6.74
N LEU A 85 -4.05 -9.23 8.01
CA LEU A 85 -4.99 -8.56 8.91
C LEU A 85 -4.58 -7.11 9.20
N ALA A 86 -3.29 -6.86 9.42
CA ALA A 86 -2.78 -5.50 9.63
C ALA A 86 -2.90 -4.65 8.36
N GLY A 87 -2.64 -5.23 7.19
CA GLY A 87 -2.86 -4.58 5.90
C GLY A 87 -4.33 -4.28 5.63
N GLY A 88 -5.24 -5.15 6.06
CA GLY A 88 -6.68 -4.90 6.00
C GLY A 88 -7.10 -3.67 6.82
N LEU A 89 -6.49 -3.44 7.98
CA LEU A 89 -6.70 -2.19 8.73
C LEU A 89 -6.22 -0.96 7.96
N TYR A 90 -5.10 -1.06 7.24
CA TYR A 90 -4.63 0.02 6.37
C TYR A 90 -5.56 0.27 5.19
N GLY A 91 -5.93 -0.78 4.46
CA GLY A 91 -6.80 -0.63 3.30
C GLY A 91 -8.18 -0.09 3.65
N LEU A 92 -8.75 -0.53 4.77
CA LEU A 92 -10.00 0.03 5.28
C LEU A 92 -9.81 1.48 5.74
N ALA A 93 -8.66 1.84 6.32
CA ALA A 93 -8.39 3.21 6.72
C ALA A 93 -8.21 4.13 5.51
N ALA A 94 -7.47 3.72 4.48
CA ALA A 94 -7.26 4.51 3.27
C ALA A 94 -8.58 4.79 2.54
N GLU A 95 -9.40 3.75 2.37
CA GLU A 95 -10.61 3.85 1.57
C GLU A 95 -11.81 4.35 2.35
N ALA A 96 -12.13 3.75 3.51
CA ALA A 96 -13.35 4.08 4.22
C ALA A 96 -13.31 5.48 4.88
N LEU A 97 -12.12 6.05 5.13
CA LEU A 97 -12.02 7.35 5.79
C LEU A 97 -12.05 8.53 4.82
N VAL A 98 -11.67 8.34 3.55
CA VAL A 98 -11.45 9.46 2.63
C VAL A 98 -12.08 9.25 1.27
N VAL A 99 -12.13 8.02 0.77
CA VAL A 99 -12.60 7.73 -0.57
C VAL A 99 -14.07 7.32 -0.51
N PRO A 100 -15.01 8.16 -0.98
CA PRO A 100 -16.43 7.84 -0.89
C PRO A 100 -16.82 6.64 -1.77
N VAL A 101 -15.97 6.27 -2.74
CA VAL A 101 -16.16 5.12 -3.64
C VAL A 101 -16.38 3.81 -2.88
N VAL A 102 -15.78 3.66 -1.69
CA VAL A 102 -16.04 2.51 -0.82
C VAL A 102 -17.53 2.34 -0.48
N TYR A 103 -18.34 3.37 -0.66
CA TYR A 103 -19.77 3.40 -0.36
C TYR A 103 -20.69 3.33 -1.58
N GLU A 104 -20.13 3.35 -2.79
CA GLU A 104 -20.93 3.37 -4.02
C GLU A 104 -21.47 1.99 -4.38
N ALA A 105 -20.71 0.92 -4.13
CA ALA A 105 -21.11 -0.47 -4.43
C ALA A 105 -20.78 -1.51 -3.33
N PRO A 106 -21.20 -1.34 -2.06
CA PRO A 106 -21.02 -2.39 -1.05
C PRO A 106 -21.75 -3.70 -1.43
N PRO A 107 -21.16 -4.89 -1.18
CA PRO A 107 -19.90 -5.14 -0.48
C PRO A 107 -18.67 -5.14 -1.40
N PHE A 108 -18.84 -5.01 -2.71
CA PHE A 108 -17.75 -5.10 -3.68
C PHE A 108 -16.69 -4.02 -3.44
N SER A 109 -17.13 -2.78 -3.24
CA SER A 109 -16.25 -1.64 -2.97
C SER A 109 -15.43 -1.78 -1.68
N PHE A 110 -15.96 -2.44 -0.64
CA PHE A 110 -15.20 -2.77 0.58
C PHE A 110 -14.06 -3.76 0.34
N VAL A 111 -14.19 -4.60 -0.68
CA VAL A 111 -13.23 -5.67 -0.95
C VAL A 111 -12.21 -5.22 -1.99
N TRP A 112 -12.66 -4.67 -3.13
CA TRP A 112 -11.80 -4.33 -4.26
C TRP A 112 -10.81 -3.22 -3.90
N THR A 113 -11.30 -2.10 -3.40
CA THR A 113 -10.49 -1.06 -2.77
C THR A 113 -9.52 -1.57 -1.70
N SER A 114 -10.15 -1.85 -0.56
CA SER A 114 -9.47 -1.98 0.72
C SER A 114 -8.68 -3.28 0.87
N LEU A 115 -9.28 -4.41 0.53
CA LEU A 115 -8.69 -5.72 0.83
C LEU A 115 -7.89 -6.28 -0.34
N SER A 116 -8.26 -5.95 -1.56
CA SER A 116 -7.63 -6.53 -2.75
C SER A 116 -6.46 -5.68 -3.18
N TRP A 117 -6.67 -4.38 -3.36
CA TRP A 117 -5.59 -3.48 -3.73
C TRP A 117 -4.68 -3.17 -2.54
N HIS A 118 -5.16 -2.43 -1.54
CA HIS A 118 -4.29 -1.93 -0.48
C HIS A 118 -3.64 -3.01 0.39
N THR A 119 -4.34 -4.13 0.61
CA THR A 119 -3.76 -5.21 1.42
C THR A 119 -2.85 -6.11 0.58
N LEU A 120 -3.28 -6.61 -0.57
CA LEU A 120 -2.46 -7.56 -1.34
C LEU A 120 -1.36 -6.86 -2.16
N VAL A 121 -1.66 -5.71 -2.75
CA VAL A 121 -0.69 -4.98 -3.57
C VAL A 121 0.18 -4.12 -2.67
N ASP A 122 -0.37 -3.14 -1.97
CA ASP A 122 0.49 -2.16 -1.28
C ASP A 122 1.26 -2.80 -0.13
N VAL A 123 0.58 -3.56 0.73
CA VAL A 123 1.20 -4.15 1.92
C VAL A 123 1.93 -5.45 1.59
N MET A 124 1.26 -6.44 1.01
CA MET A 124 1.87 -7.76 0.81
C MET A 124 2.91 -7.75 -0.31
N LEU A 125 2.59 -7.20 -1.48
CA LEU A 125 3.50 -7.17 -2.62
C LEU A 125 4.56 -6.06 -2.47
N GLY A 126 4.12 -4.84 -2.20
CA GLY A 126 4.98 -3.66 -2.14
C GLY A 126 5.78 -3.54 -0.86
N TRP A 127 5.13 -3.48 0.29
CA TRP A 127 5.83 -3.26 1.55
C TRP A 127 6.57 -4.51 2.05
N TRP A 128 6.01 -5.71 1.85
CA TRP A 128 6.62 -6.95 2.35
C TRP A 128 7.46 -7.68 1.30
N LEU A 129 6.86 -8.14 0.20
CA LEU A 129 7.52 -9.07 -0.73
C LEU A 129 8.69 -8.41 -1.47
N LEU A 130 8.54 -7.16 -1.93
CA LEU A 130 9.63 -6.39 -2.52
C LEU A 130 10.81 -6.27 -1.55
N ARG A 131 10.55 -5.81 -0.32
CA ARG A 131 11.58 -5.66 0.73
C ARG A 131 12.24 -6.99 1.11
N LEU A 132 11.47 -8.08 1.12
CA LEU A 132 11.98 -9.43 1.34
C LEU A 132 12.87 -9.91 0.17
N ALA A 133 12.47 -9.65 -1.06
CA ALA A 133 13.21 -10.03 -2.26
C ALA A 133 14.58 -9.35 -2.30
N LEU A 134 14.66 -8.07 -1.92
CA LEU A 134 15.92 -7.33 -1.81
C LEU A 134 16.87 -7.93 -0.76
N ARG A 135 16.39 -8.71 0.21
CA ARG A 135 17.22 -9.43 1.19
C ARG A 135 17.56 -10.86 0.77
N GLY A 136 16.92 -11.36 -0.29
CA GLY A 136 17.01 -12.75 -0.74
C GLY A 136 18.19 -13.04 -1.68
N ARG A 137 17.99 -14.02 -2.57
CA ARG A 137 18.93 -14.33 -3.65
C ARG A 137 18.86 -13.22 -4.71
N MET A 138 19.96 -12.99 -5.44
CA MET A 138 20.01 -11.97 -6.50
C MET A 138 18.90 -12.17 -7.54
N LEU A 139 18.58 -13.42 -7.88
CA LEU A 139 17.47 -13.76 -8.77
C LEU A 139 16.15 -13.12 -8.34
N TRP A 140 15.83 -13.10 -7.05
CA TRP A 140 14.61 -12.47 -6.53
C TRP A 140 14.73 -10.95 -6.46
N ALA A 141 15.90 -10.44 -6.06
CA ALA A 141 16.16 -9.01 -5.98
C ALA A 141 16.09 -8.31 -7.35
N ILE A 142 16.33 -9.03 -8.45
CA ILE A 142 16.18 -8.54 -9.83
C ILE A 142 14.82 -8.95 -10.40
N GLY A 143 14.47 -10.24 -10.30
CA GLY A 143 13.31 -10.81 -10.97
C GLY A 143 11.99 -10.24 -10.51
N LEU A 144 11.82 -9.96 -9.21
CA LEU A 144 10.58 -9.38 -8.70
C LEU A 144 10.40 -7.92 -9.18
N PRO A 145 11.36 -6.99 -9.00
CA PRO A 145 11.26 -5.66 -9.60
C PRO A 145 10.98 -5.65 -11.11
N VAL A 146 11.64 -6.51 -11.88
CA VAL A 146 11.40 -6.62 -13.34
C VAL A 146 9.97 -7.11 -13.60
N ALA A 147 9.50 -8.15 -12.92
CA ALA A 147 8.15 -8.67 -13.08
C ALA A 147 7.08 -7.62 -12.71
N LEU A 148 7.30 -6.88 -11.62
CA LEU A 148 6.43 -5.78 -11.20
C LEU A 148 6.38 -4.67 -12.26
N GLY A 149 7.52 -4.30 -12.82
CA GLY A 149 7.60 -3.29 -13.88
C GLY A 149 6.91 -3.75 -15.17
N LEU A 150 7.20 -4.96 -15.63
CA LEU A 150 6.53 -5.54 -16.81
C LEU A 150 5.01 -5.60 -16.64
N PHE A 151 4.53 -6.02 -15.47
CA PHE A 151 3.11 -5.99 -15.16
C PHE A 151 2.57 -4.56 -15.17
N TRP A 152 3.26 -3.61 -14.55
CA TRP A 152 2.82 -2.22 -14.46
C TRP A 152 2.63 -1.56 -15.83
N GLY A 153 3.56 -1.74 -16.76
CA GLY A 153 3.43 -1.15 -18.10
C GLY A 153 2.27 -1.74 -18.91
N VAL A 154 1.85 -2.97 -18.63
CA VAL A 154 0.62 -3.53 -19.20
C VAL A 154 -0.61 -3.05 -18.44
N TRP A 155 -0.55 -3.10 -17.11
CA TRP A 155 -1.61 -2.71 -16.20
C TRP A 155 -2.02 -1.26 -16.41
N ALA A 156 -1.09 -0.33 -16.65
CA ALA A 156 -1.32 1.09 -16.90
C ALA A 156 -2.27 1.40 -18.09
N THR A 157 -2.78 0.38 -18.79
CA THR A 157 -3.73 0.47 -19.89
C THR A 157 -5.14 0.02 -19.52
N TRP A 158 -5.36 -0.39 -18.27
CA TRP A 158 -6.56 -1.09 -17.85
C TRP A 158 -7.87 -0.32 -18.08
N PHE A 159 -7.85 1.01 -17.93
CA PHE A 159 -9.02 1.85 -18.15
C PHE A 159 -9.15 2.42 -19.57
N TRP A 160 -8.21 2.15 -20.49
CA TRP A 160 -8.21 2.80 -21.82
C TRP A 160 -9.43 2.47 -22.67
N GLY A 161 -10.10 1.34 -22.42
CA GLY A 161 -11.36 1.01 -23.07
C GLY A 161 -12.53 1.89 -22.62
N GLU A 162 -12.46 2.40 -21.38
CA GLU A 162 -13.51 3.20 -20.74
C GLU A 162 -13.25 4.71 -20.90
N THR A 163 -12.00 5.13 -20.74
CA THR A 163 -11.54 6.53 -20.82
C THR A 163 -10.30 6.68 -21.72
N PRO A 164 -10.42 6.52 -23.06
CA PRO A 164 -9.29 6.58 -23.98
C PRO A 164 -8.49 7.88 -23.91
N GLU A 165 -9.14 9.00 -23.61
CA GLU A 165 -8.53 10.33 -23.46
C GLU A 165 -7.56 10.44 -22.28
N MET A 166 -7.63 9.49 -21.35
CA MET A 166 -6.72 9.36 -20.21
C MET A 166 -5.48 8.52 -20.55
N ALA A 167 -5.30 8.06 -21.78
CA ALA A 167 -4.07 7.38 -22.17
C ALA A 167 -2.87 8.36 -22.12
N LEU A 168 -1.90 8.08 -21.24
CA LEU A 168 -0.67 8.86 -21.16
C LEU A 168 0.19 8.68 -22.42
N SER A 169 0.96 9.71 -22.78
CA SER A 169 2.02 9.53 -23.77
C SER A 169 3.15 8.66 -23.18
N LEU A 170 3.98 8.07 -24.04
CA LEU A 170 5.16 7.32 -23.57
C LEU A 170 6.10 8.21 -22.74
N GLU A 171 6.22 9.49 -23.11
CA GLU A 171 7.05 10.46 -22.39
C GLU A 171 6.49 10.75 -20.99
N ASP A 172 5.19 11.00 -20.89
CA ASP A 172 4.52 11.28 -19.61
C ASP A 172 4.58 10.07 -18.67
N PHE A 173 4.28 8.88 -19.20
CA PHE A 173 4.37 7.65 -18.45
C PHE A 173 5.80 7.41 -17.96
N ALA A 174 6.81 7.65 -18.81
CA ALA A 174 8.21 7.50 -18.42
C ALA A 174 8.62 8.51 -17.34
N ALA A 175 8.25 9.78 -17.49
CA ALA A 175 8.54 10.82 -16.49
C ALA A 175 7.91 10.47 -15.14
N MET A 176 6.62 10.13 -15.12
CA MET A 176 5.90 9.69 -13.93
C MET A 176 6.57 8.45 -13.31
N ALA A 177 6.85 7.42 -14.11
CA ALA A 177 7.41 6.17 -13.63
C ALA A 177 8.78 6.38 -12.96
N TRP A 178 9.66 7.20 -13.55
CA TRP A 178 10.97 7.48 -12.97
C TRP A 178 10.89 8.34 -11.70
N VAL A 179 10.05 9.38 -11.67
CA VAL A 179 9.87 10.22 -10.47
C VAL A 179 9.32 9.40 -9.31
N THR A 180 8.26 8.64 -9.55
CA THR A 180 7.61 7.82 -8.53
C THR A 180 8.46 6.61 -8.16
N GLY A 181 9.22 6.03 -9.09
CA GLY A 181 10.21 4.98 -8.84
C GLY A 181 11.38 5.45 -7.98
N ALA A 182 11.84 6.70 -8.14
CA ALA A 182 12.84 7.30 -7.25
C ALA A 182 12.26 7.49 -5.83
N ALA A 183 11.00 7.90 -5.72
CA ALA A 183 10.30 7.99 -4.44
C ALA A 183 10.12 6.61 -3.79
N LEU A 184 9.81 5.56 -4.55
CA LEU A 184 9.74 4.17 -4.06
C LEU A 184 11.10 3.67 -3.56
N LEU A 185 12.19 3.98 -4.28
CA LEU A 185 13.55 3.67 -3.82
C LEU A 185 13.83 4.35 -2.47
N LEU A 186 13.55 5.65 -2.37
CA LEU A 186 13.71 6.39 -1.13
C LEU A 186 12.83 5.80 -0.02
N GLY A 187 11.59 5.47 -0.31
CA GLY A 187 10.65 4.85 0.64
C GLY A 187 11.17 3.52 1.17
N THR A 188 11.60 2.64 0.26
CA THR A 188 12.20 1.33 0.58
C THR A 188 13.45 1.49 1.44
N PHE A 189 14.31 2.45 1.09
CA PHE A 189 15.50 2.78 1.85
C PHE A 189 15.14 3.28 3.27
N LEU A 190 14.25 4.26 3.39
CA LEU A 190 13.84 4.83 4.69
C LEU A 190 13.13 3.82 5.59
N ALA A 191 12.24 2.99 5.03
CA ALA A 191 11.52 1.93 5.76
C ALA A 191 12.45 0.87 6.37
N ASP A 192 13.67 0.75 5.84
CA ASP A 192 14.71 -0.17 6.30
C ASP A 192 15.73 0.48 7.25
N ARG A 193 15.53 1.74 7.65
CA ARG A 193 16.37 2.37 8.70
C ARG A 193 16.03 1.90 10.09
N ALA A 194 14.83 1.38 10.27
CA ALA A 194 14.38 0.95 11.57
C ALA A 194 13.52 -0.31 11.45
N PRO A 195 13.66 -1.27 12.37
CA PRO A 195 12.85 -2.46 12.36
C PRO A 195 11.38 -2.07 12.59
N PRO A 196 10.45 -2.49 11.70
CA PRO A 196 9.03 -2.20 11.88
C PRO A 196 8.48 -2.74 13.22
N SER A 197 9.07 -3.84 13.70
CA SER A 197 8.75 -4.47 14.99
C SER A 197 9.01 -3.58 16.20
N ALA A 198 9.82 -2.52 16.04
CA ALA A 198 10.13 -1.56 17.09
C ALA A 198 9.28 -0.29 17.03
N PHE A 199 8.36 -0.15 16.07
CA PHE A 199 7.45 0.98 16.01
C PHE A 199 6.52 0.99 17.24
N ARG A 200 6.59 2.06 18.02
CA ARG A 200 5.76 2.26 19.23
C ARG A 200 5.19 3.67 19.22
N ALA A 201 3.93 3.78 18.83
CA ALA A 201 3.19 5.02 18.90
C ALA A 201 2.93 5.42 20.35
N SER A 202 3.14 6.69 20.67
CA SER A 202 2.66 7.32 21.90
C SER A 202 1.15 7.51 21.83
N TRP A 203 0.51 7.59 23.00
CA TRP A 203 -0.94 7.83 23.06
C TRP A 203 -1.34 9.16 22.42
N ILE A 204 -0.46 10.18 22.46
CA ILE A 204 -0.68 11.48 21.82
C ILE A 204 -0.73 11.31 20.31
N GLU A 205 0.25 10.62 19.72
CA GLU A 205 0.26 10.39 18.27
C GLU A 205 -0.97 9.58 17.84
N ILE A 206 -1.36 8.54 18.61
CA ILE A 206 -2.59 7.78 18.34
C ILE A 206 -3.82 8.70 18.39
N ALA A 207 -3.94 9.54 19.42
CA ALA A 207 -5.08 10.44 19.58
C ALA A 207 -5.16 11.46 18.44
N VAL A 208 -4.02 12.02 18.01
CA VAL A 208 -3.95 12.96 16.88
C VAL A 208 -4.36 12.27 15.58
N VAL A 209 -3.78 11.11 15.28
CA VAL A 209 -4.11 10.35 14.06
C VAL A 209 -5.58 9.94 14.04
N ALA A 210 -6.11 9.48 15.19
CA ALA A 210 -7.53 9.14 15.32
C ALA A 210 -8.43 10.37 15.11
N ALA A 211 -8.10 11.52 15.71
CA ALA A 211 -8.86 12.75 15.54
C ALA A 211 -8.86 13.23 14.08
N LEU A 212 -7.70 13.22 13.42
CA LEU A 212 -7.59 13.56 11.99
C LEU A 212 -8.39 12.60 11.12
N SER A 213 -8.28 11.30 11.38
CA SER A 213 -9.03 10.25 10.66
C SER A 213 -10.54 10.42 10.82
N LEU A 214 -11.02 10.71 12.04
CA LEU A 214 -12.43 10.94 12.31
C LEU A 214 -12.94 12.24 11.67
N ALA A 215 -12.12 13.30 11.66
CA ALA A 215 -12.47 14.54 10.99
C ALA A 215 -12.60 14.33 9.47
N LEU A 216 -11.64 13.63 8.85
CA LEU A 216 -11.71 13.27 7.43
C LEU A 216 -12.94 12.40 7.12
N PHE A 217 -13.21 11.38 7.94
CA PHE A 217 -14.39 10.54 7.79
C PHE A 217 -15.69 11.34 7.89
N ALA A 218 -15.80 12.25 8.87
CA ALA A 218 -16.97 13.10 9.03
C ALA A 218 -17.20 14.02 7.84
N MET A 219 -16.13 14.50 7.21
CA MET A 219 -16.20 15.41 6.06
C MET A 219 -16.48 14.70 4.73
N THR A 220 -15.94 13.49 4.54
CA THR A 220 -15.92 12.83 3.23
C THR A 220 -16.89 11.65 3.14
N ALA A 221 -17.03 10.85 4.21
CA ALA A 221 -17.75 9.59 4.18
C ALA A 221 -19.14 9.68 4.83
N LEU A 222 -19.23 10.33 6.01
CA LEU A 222 -20.45 10.39 6.80
C LEU A 222 -21.70 10.90 6.04
N PRO A 223 -21.62 11.91 5.14
CA PRO A 223 -22.79 12.39 4.40
C PRO A 223 -23.47 11.32 3.54
N TYR A 224 -22.74 10.27 3.19
CA TYR A 224 -23.19 9.23 2.26
C TYR A 224 -23.67 7.95 2.98
N LEU A 225 -23.76 7.94 4.33
CA LEU A 225 -23.79 6.70 5.11
C LEU A 225 -24.73 6.66 6.34
N PRO A 226 -26.01 6.31 6.17
CA PRO A 226 -26.90 6.17 7.32
C PRO A 226 -26.66 4.89 8.16
N LEU A 227 -26.22 3.76 7.59
CA LEU A 227 -26.10 2.47 8.31
C LEU A 227 -24.79 1.68 8.11
N LEU A 228 -24.10 1.89 6.99
CA LEU A 228 -22.83 1.24 6.64
C LEU A 228 -21.65 1.48 7.61
N PRO A 229 -21.58 2.56 8.42
CA PRO A 229 -20.48 2.74 9.38
C PRO A 229 -20.44 1.61 10.43
N LEU A 230 -21.59 1.01 10.78
CA LEU A 230 -21.63 -0.11 11.71
C LEU A 230 -20.96 -1.37 11.15
N ALA A 231 -21.09 -1.62 9.84
CA ALA A 231 -20.43 -2.76 9.19
C ALA A 231 -18.91 -2.59 9.19
N ILE A 232 -18.41 -1.40 8.87
CA ILE A 232 -16.98 -1.09 8.93
C ILE A 232 -16.46 -1.23 10.35
N VAL A 233 -17.16 -0.67 11.35
CA VAL A 233 -16.78 -0.81 12.77
C VAL A 233 -16.74 -2.28 13.18
N ALA A 234 -17.71 -3.10 12.76
CA ALA A 234 -17.72 -4.52 13.04
C ALA A 234 -16.53 -5.25 12.39
N ILE A 235 -16.22 -4.97 11.12
CA ILE A 235 -15.08 -5.56 10.42
C ILE A 235 -13.76 -5.15 11.09
N LEU A 236 -13.59 -3.87 11.42
CA LEU A 236 -12.41 -3.38 12.14
C LEU A 236 -12.25 -4.05 13.51
N ALA A 237 -13.35 -4.15 14.27
CA ALA A 237 -13.35 -4.81 15.58
C ALA A 237 -12.96 -6.29 15.45
N LEU A 238 -13.55 -7.03 14.51
CA LEU A 238 -13.22 -8.43 14.25
C LEU A 238 -11.76 -8.60 13.82
N THR A 239 -11.24 -7.69 12.99
CA THR A 239 -9.84 -7.69 12.53
C THR A 239 -8.88 -7.47 13.70
N VAL A 240 -9.16 -6.50 14.58
CA VAL A 240 -8.37 -6.24 15.79
C VAL A 240 -8.44 -7.44 16.75
N LEU A 241 -9.61 -8.05 16.92
CA LEU A 241 -9.76 -9.26 17.74
C LEU A 241 -8.96 -10.43 17.16
N ALA A 242 -9.00 -10.64 15.84
CA ALA A 242 -8.21 -11.66 15.16
C ALA A 242 -6.71 -11.40 15.32
N LEU A 243 -6.23 -10.17 15.15
CA LEU A 243 -4.84 -9.79 15.41
C LEU A 243 -4.41 -10.10 16.85
N ARG A 244 -5.27 -9.83 17.84
CA ARG A 244 -5.00 -10.18 19.24
C ARG A 244 -4.80 -11.68 19.45
N THR A 245 -5.55 -12.53 18.74
CA THR A 245 -5.37 -13.99 18.84
C THR A 245 -4.06 -14.49 18.23
N GLN A 246 -3.49 -13.73 17.29
CA GLN A 246 -2.21 -14.04 16.64
C GLN A 246 -1.01 -13.36 17.30
N SER A 247 -1.26 -12.46 18.26
CA SER A 247 -0.22 -11.71 18.96
C SER A 247 0.70 -12.61 19.76
N GLY A 248 2.01 -12.38 19.64
CA GLY A 248 3.03 -13.19 20.30
C GLY A 248 3.24 -14.58 19.69
N GLY A 249 2.63 -14.88 18.55
CA GLY A 249 2.98 -16.07 17.76
C GLY A 249 4.44 -16.06 17.34
N THR A 250 5.03 -17.24 17.12
CA THR A 250 6.40 -17.37 16.60
C THR A 250 6.55 -16.55 15.33
N VAL A 251 7.49 -15.59 15.35
CA VAL A 251 7.82 -14.78 14.18
C VAL A 251 8.30 -15.71 13.08
N ALA A 252 7.56 -15.76 11.98
CA ALA A 252 7.97 -16.48 10.79
C ALA A 252 9.29 -15.92 10.30
N LEU A 253 10.21 -16.82 9.91
CA LEU A 253 11.56 -16.48 9.45
C LEU A 253 11.57 -15.45 8.31
N SER A 254 10.50 -15.32 7.54
CA SER A 254 10.37 -14.34 6.47
C SER A 254 10.20 -12.90 6.96
N LEU A 255 9.43 -12.66 8.04
CA LEU A 255 9.23 -11.31 8.57
C LEU A 255 10.36 -10.85 9.49
N ALA A 256 10.99 -11.78 10.22
CA ALA A 256 12.20 -11.48 11.00
C ALA A 256 13.34 -10.92 10.14
N ARG A 257 13.40 -11.28 8.85
CA ARG A 257 14.41 -10.75 7.92
C ARG A 257 14.25 -9.26 7.64
N LEU A 258 13.08 -8.67 7.87
CA LEU A 258 12.87 -7.23 7.65
C LEU A 258 13.66 -6.36 8.64
N ASP A 259 14.01 -6.89 9.81
CA ASP A 259 14.76 -6.16 10.84
C ASP A 259 16.24 -5.95 10.46
N THR A 260 16.75 -6.67 9.46
CA THR A 260 18.09 -6.47 8.91
C THR A 260 18.01 -5.81 7.53
N PRO A 261 18.63 -4.62 7.32
CA PRO A 261 18.61 -3.97 6.01
C PRO A 261 19.44 -4.77 4.98
N PRO A 262 19.03 -4.82 3.69
CA PRO A 262 19.88 -5.37 2.63
C PRO A 262 21.10 -4.46 2.39
N PRO A 263 22.15 -4.97 1.71
CA PRO A 263 23.23 -4.14 1.21
C PRO A 263 22.75 -2.95 0.37
N ALA A 264 23.39 -1.79 0.50
CA ALA A 264 22.92 -0.53 -0.09
C ALA A 264 22.69 -0.58 -1.62
N TYR A 265 23.54 -1.30 -2.36
CA TYR A 265 23.38 -1.43 -3.81
C TYR A 265 22.08 -2.15 -4.22
N ARG A 266 21.47 -2.92 -3.31
CA ARG A 266 20.23 -3.65 -3.62
C ARG A 266 19.00 -2.75 -3.68
N TYR A 267 19.00 -1.60 -3.00
CA TYR A 267 17.91 -0.62 -3.16
C TYR A 267 17.84 -0.08 -4.60
N LEU A 268 18.96 -0.03 -5.32
CA LEU A 268 18.98 0.37 -6.73
C LEU A 268 18.21 -0.59 -7.63
N MET A 269 18.02 -1.86 -7.23
CA MET A 269 17.24 -2.82 -8.00
C MET A 269 15.75 -2.43 -8.09
N VAL A 270 15.26 -1.58 -7.18
CA VAL A 270 13.90 -1.02 -7.24
C VAL A 270 13.70 -0.22 -8.53
N LEU A 271 14.75 0.41 -9.08
CA LEU A 271 14.68 1.16 -10.33
C LEU A 271 14.50 0.28 -11.57
N LEU A 272 14.59 -1.05 -11.42
CA LEU A 272 14.19 -1.97 -12.49
C LEU A 272 12.67 -1.97 -12.72
N ILE A 273 11.87 -1.56 -11.73
CA ILE A 273 10.40 -1.40 -11.88
C ILE A 273 10.09 -0.35 -12.95
N PRO A 274 10.47 0.94 -12.81
CA PRO A 274 10.17 1.92 -13.84
C PRO A 274 10.85 1.62 -15.18
N ALA A 275 12.07 1.08 -15.17
CA ALA A 275 12.75 0.72 -16.42
C ALA A 275 11.97 -0.36 -17.22
N ALA A 276 11.54 -1.43 -16.56
CA ALA A 276 10.75 -2.49 -17.19
C ALA A 276 9.32 -2.03 -17.53
N ALA A 277 8.72 -1.16 -16.71
CA ALA A 277 7.42 -0.57 -16.98
C ALA A 277 7.42 0.27 -18.25
N VAL A 278 8.39 1.16 -18.43
CA VAL A 278 8.50 1.97 -19.65
C VAL A 278 8.67 1.10 -20.89
N GLY A 279 9.50 0.05 -20.82
CA GLY A 279 9.70 -0.87 -21.95
C GLY A 279 8.44 -1.67 -22.32
N SER A 280 7.73 -2.19 -21.32
CA SER A 280 6.47 -2.91 -21.56
C SER A 280 5.36 -1.98 -22.04
N TYR A 281 5.22 -0.79 -21.45
CA TYR A 281 4.26 0.22 -21.86
C TYR A 281 4.46 0.67 -23.32
N ALA A 282 5.72 0.91 -23.73
CA ALA A 282 6.04 1.21 -25.13
C ALA A 282 5.61 0.07 -26.08
N THR A 283 5.74 -1.18 -25.65
CA THR A 283 5.30 -2.35 -26.42
C THR A 283 3.78 -2.40 -26.54
N VAL A 284 3.07 -2.08 -25.46
CA VAL A 284 1.60 -2.04 -25.44
C VAL A 284 1.08 -0.94 -26.37
N LEU A 285 1.65 0.27 -26.30
CA LEU A 285 1.34 1.36 -27.23
C LEU A 285 1.58 0.96 -28.69
N ALA A 286 2.71 0.30 -28.99
CA ALA A 286 3.05 -0.11 -30.36
C ALA A 286 2.12 -1.19 -30.93
N THR A 287 1.53 -2.01 -30.06
CA THR A 287 0.65 -3.13 -30.47
C THR A 287 -0.84 -2.77 -30.39
N GLY A 288 -1.19 -1.68 -29.71
CA GLY A 288 -2.58 -1.35 -29.39
C GLY A 288 -3.22 -2.35 -28.43
N PHE A 289 -2.40 -3.12 -27.70
CA PHE A 289 -2.92 -4.05 -26.70
C PHE A 289 -3.59 -3.25 -25.57
N GLN A 290 -4.69 -3.78 -25.05
CA GLN A 290 -5.42 -3.21 -23.92
C GLN A 290 -5.79 -4.35 -22.99
N LEU A 291 -5.69 -4.10 -21.69
CA LEU A 291 -6.08 -5.06 -20.68
C LEU A 291 -7.49 -4.73 -20.20
N ASP A 292 -8.43 -5.65 -20.37
CA ASP A 292 -9.78 -5.44 -19.84
C ASP A 292 -9.74 -5.35 -18.30
N THR A 293 -10.30 -4.27 -17.77
CA THR A 293 -10.48 -4.01 -16.33
C THR A 293 -10.91 -5.26 -15.56
N GLU A 294 -11.96 -5.94 -16.05
CA GLU A 294 -12.58 -7.09 -15.39
C GLU A 294 -11.62 -8.27 -15.19
N LEU A 295 -10.65 -8.45 -16.10
CA LEU A 295 -9.69 -9.56 -16.03
C LEU A 295 -8.73 -9.45 -14.84
N VAL A 296 -8.62 -8.27 -14.24
CA VAL A 296 -7.79 -8.06 -13.05
C VAL A 296 -8.67 -7.80 -11.83
N VAL A 297 -9.63 -6.90 -11.94
CA VAL A 297 -10.51 -6.49 -10.85
C VAL A 297 -11.21 -7.68 -10.23
N LEU A 298 -11.81 -8.56 -11.04
CA LEU A 298 -12.61 -9.67 -10.53
C LEU A 298 -11.74 -10.75 -9.83
N PRO A 299 -10.66 -11.28 -10.44
CA PRO A 299 -9.79 -12.23 -9.75
C PRO A 299 -9.14 -11.66 -8.49
N MET A 300 -8.73 -10.39 -8.52
CA MET A 300 -8.14 -9.75 -7.35
C MET A 300 -9.17 -9.52 -6.24
N THR A 301 -10.38 -9.08 -6.58
CA THR A 301 -11.48 -8.95 -5.61
C THR A 301 -11.76 -10.28 -4.93
N PHE A 302 -11.85 -11.36 -5.70
CA PHE A 302 -12.03 -12.70 -5.16
C PHE A 302 -10.87 -13.11 -4.26
N LEU A 303 -9.62 -12.89 -4.70
CA LEU A 303 -8.42 -13.23 -3.93
C LEU A 303 -8.34 -12.43 -2.61
N GLY A 304 -8.65 -11.14 -2.65
CA GLY A 304 -8.69 -10.25 -1.49
C GLY A 304 -9.73 -10.72 -0.48
N ALA A 305 -10.97 -10.94 -0.93
CA ALA A 305 -12.04 -11.45 -0.07
C ALA A 305 -11.68 -12.80 0.54
N ALA A 306 -11.28 -13.76 -0.29
CA ALA A 306 -11.02 -15.13 0.13
C ALA A 306 -9.85 -15.20 1.10
N SER A 307 -8.75 -14.51 0.81
CA SER A 307 -7.58 -14.49 1.69
C SER A 307 -7.89 -13.82 3.03
N PHE A 308 -8.58 -12.68 3.03
CA PHE A 308 -8.95 -11.95 4.25
C PHE A 308 -9.91 -12.77 5.12
N LEU A 309 -10.99 -13.30 4.54
CA LEU A 309 -11.95 -14.14 5.25
C LEU A 309 -11.29 -15.42 5.80
N PHE A 310 -10.42 -16.05 5.01
CA PHE A 310 -9.67 -17.22 5.47
C PHE A 310 -8.83 -16.90 6.71
N VAL A 311 -8.04 -15.82 6.70
CA VAL A 311 -7.21 -15.48 7.86
C VAL A 311 -8.02 -14.99 9.06
N LEU A 312 -9.14 -14.30 8.81
CA LEU A 312 -10.05 -13.84 9.85
C LEU A 312 -10.70 -15.03 10.57
N VAL A 313 -11.26 -15.99 9.83
CA VAL A 313 -11.90 -17.18 10.40
C VAL A 313 -10.87 -18.08 11.07
N ALA A 314 -9.71 -18.32 10.42
CA ALA A 314 -8.66 -19.17 10.97
C ALA A 314 -8.13 -18.67 12.33
N ALA A 315 -8.17 -17.36 12.57
CA ALA A 315 -7.77 -16.75 13.84
C ALA A 315 -8.64 -17.22 15.03
N PHE A 316 -9.94 -17.46 14.78
CA PHE A 316 -10.89 -17.89 15.82
C PHE A 316 -11.00 -19.41 15.95
N VAL A 317 -10.82 -20.16 14.86
CA VAL A 317 -10.89 -21.63 14.88
C VAL A 317 -9.71 -22.26 15.62
N ARG A 318 -8.48 -21.77 15.42
CA ARG A 318 -7.26 -22.35 16.03
C ARG A 318 -7.21 -22.25 17.55
N LYS A 319 -8.01 -21.35 18.14
CA LYS A 319 -8.07 -21.17 19.60
C LYS A 319 -9.04 -22.14 20.28
N ALA A 320 -9.93 -22.78 19.49
CA ALA A 320 -10.93 -23.72 19.99
C ALA A 320 -10.44 -25.18 19.99
N ALA A 321 -9.27 -25.46 19.39
CA ALA A 321 -8.60 -26.76 19.37
C ALA A 321 -7.42 -26.75 20.35
#